data_AF-A0A925EZL9-F1
#
_entry.id   AF-A0A925EZL9-F1
#
_cell.length_a   1.000
_cell.length_b   1.000
_cell.length_c   1.000
_cell.angle_alpha   90.00
_cell.angle_beta   90.00
_cell.angle_gamma   90.00
#
_symmetry.space_group_name_H-M   'P 1'
#
loop_
_entity.id
_entity.type
_entity.pdbx_description
1 polymer ?
#
loop_
_entity_poly.entity_id
_entity_poly.type
_entity_poly.pdbx_seq_one_letter_code
_entity_poly.pdbx_strand_id
1 'polypeptide(L)'
;MDLTKEDLPATIQAFELQDDKEIFIAEQVVNSQSEIAAFTTRYTGKLIKAKKVAMSEVYHNGSTATIKRRSSTGLIMIILIVIIIALVLYGFSTGWIQEKFNLKI
;
A
#
# COMPACT_ATOMS: atom_id res chain seq x y z
N MET A 1 5.59 28.04 -5.27
CA MET A 1 6.91 27.60 -4.80
C MET A 1 7.74 27.34 -6.03
N ASP A 2 8.67 28.23 -6.36
CA ASP A 2 9.54 28.10 -7.54
C ASP A 2 10.88 27.52 -7.08
N LEU A 3 11.01 26.19 -7.18
CA LEU A 3 12.30 25.52 -7.10
C LEU A 3 12.93 25.57 -8.49
N THR A 4 14.13 26.14 -8.64
CA THR A 4 14.84 26.13 -9.92
C THR A 4 15.50 24.77 -10.13
N LYS A 5 15.82 24.43 -11.39
CA LYS A 5 16.47 23.14 -11.73
C LYS A 5 17.82 22.93 -11.04
N GLU A 6 18.42 24.00 -10.53
CA GLU A 6 19.73 24.03 -9.87
C GLU A 6 19.65 23.61 -8.39
N ASP A 7 18.46 23.64 -7.79
CA ASP A 7 18.22 23.24 -6.40
C ASP A 7 17.92 21.74 -6.24
N LEU A 8 17.96 21.00 -7.35
CA LEU A 8 17.72 19.56 -7.40
C LEU A 8 19.06 18.80 -7.24
N PRO A 9 19.09 17.67 -6.51
CA PRO A 9 17.97 17.02 -5.83
C PRO A 9 17.56 17.73 -4.53
N ALA A 10 16.24 17.79 -4.29
CA ALA A 10 15.64 18.40 -3.10
C ALA A 10 14.77 17.37 -2.36
N THR A 11 14.67 17.48 -1.04
CA THR A 11 13.71 16.72 -0.24
C THR A 11 12.46 17.58 -0.07
N ILE A 12 11.31 17.07 -0.42
CA ILE A 12 10.02 17.72 -0.18
C ILE A 12 9.22 16.92 0.86
N GLN A 13 8.62 17.65 1.79
CA GLN A 13 7.86 17.11 2.92
C GLN A 13 6.45 17.70 2.90
N ALA A 14 5.45 16.86 3.17
CA ALA A 14 4.06 17.27 3.29
C ALA A 14 3.62 17.18 4.76
N PHE A 15 2.93 18.23 5.21
CA PHE A 15 2.39 18.37 6.56
C PHE A 15 0.90 18.66 6.52
N GLU A 16 0.15 18.05 7.42
CA GLU A 16 -1.24 18.38 7.68
C GLU A 16 -1.33 19.34 8.86
N LEU A 17 -2.13 20.40 8.72
CA LEU A 17 -2.35 21.36 9.80
C LEU A 17 -3.57 20.91 10.60
N GLN A 18 -3.36 20.50 11.85
CA GLN A 18 -4.40 20.10 12.78
C GLN A 18 -4.18 20.80 14.12
N ASP A 19 -5.14 21.58 14.60
CA ASP A 19 -5.08 22.32 15.88
C ASP A 19 -3.77 23.11 16.06
N ASP A 20 -3.39 23.88 15.03
CA ASP A 20 -2.15 24.66 14.93
C ASP A 20 -0.84 23.83 15.00
N LYS A 21 -0.93 22.50 14.89
CA LYS A 21 0.22 21.60 14.82
C LYS A 21 0.39 21.10 13.40
N GLU A 22 1.64 21.13 12.95
CA GLU A 22 2.05 20.51 11.69
C GLU A 22 2.33 19.03 11.91
N ILE A 23 1.47 18.16 11.38
CA ILE A 23 1.62 16.72 11.44
C ILE A 23 2.32 16.25 10.17
N PHE A 24 3.47 15.60 10.32
CA PHE A 24 4.20 15.02 9.19
C PHE A 24 3.40 13.89 8.53
N ILE A 25 3.21 13.98 7.20
CA ILE A 25 2.47 13.01 6.41
C ILE A 25 3.39 12.18 5.52
N ALA A 26 4.27 12.84 4.78
CA ALA A 26 5.12 12.19 3.80
C ALA A 26 6.39 12.99 3.49
N GLU A 27 7.44 12.28 3.10
CA GLU A 27 8.68 12.83 2.57
C GLU A 27 9.03 12.13 1.25
N GLN A 28 9.52 12.90 0.28
CA GLN A 28 10.07 12.36 -0.95
C GLN A 28 11.28 13.17 -1.40
N VAL A 29 12.34 12.49 -1.80
CA VAL A 29 13.44 13.12 -2.54
C VAL A 29 13.02 13.21 -4.00
N VAL A 30 13.08 14.42 -4.54
CA VAL A 30 12.72 14.75 -5.91
C VAL A 30 13.94 15.20 -6.68
N ASN A 31 14.06 14.66 -7.88
CA ASN A 31 15.18 14.92 -8.78
C ASN A 31 14.75 15.76 -9.99
N SER A 32 13.46 15.99 -10.15
CA SER A 32 12.88 16.69 -11.31
C SER A 32 11.65 17.52 -10.95
N GLN A 33 11.39 18.54 -11.75
CA GLN A 33 10.18 19.38 -11.61
C GLN A 33 8.88 18.58 -11.78
N SER A 34 8.89 17.55 -12.64
CA SER A 34 7.74 16.65 -12.81
C SER A 34 7.43 15.87 -11.53
N GLU A 35 8.45 15.46 -10.78
CA GLU A 35 8.26 14.77 -9.49
C GLU A 35 7.70 15.72 -8.43
N ILE A 36 8.16 16.98 -8.41
CA ILE A 36 7.61 18.03 -7.53
C ILE A 36 6.13 18.25 -7.84
N ALA A 37 5.76 18.38 -9.12
CA ALA A 37 4.38 18.57 -9.54
C ALA A 37 3.49 17.37 -9.16
N ALA A 38 3.99 16.15 -9.35
CA ALA A 38 3.28 14.93 -8.97
C ALA A 38 3.08 14.83 -7.45
N PHE A 39 4.11 15.13 -6.64
CA PHE A 39 4.01 15.15 -5.18
C PHE A 39 3.02 16.22 -4.70
N THR A 40 3.14 17.44 -5.25
CA THR A 40 2.25 18.56 -4.91
C THR A 40 0.80 18.22 -5.24
N THR A 41 0.56 17.59 -6.39
CA THR A 41 -0.78 17.13 -6.79
C THR A 41 -1.31 16.08 -5.82
N ARG A 42 -0.50 15.08 -5.45
CA ARG A 42 -0.88 14.00 -4.53
C ARG A 42 -1.24 14.53 -3.12
N TYR A 43 -0.51 15.54 -2.64
CA TYR A 43 -0.73 16.13 -1.32
C TYR A 43 -1.37 17.52 -1.40
N THR A 44 -2.26 17.72 -2.37
CA THR A 44 -3.00 18.98 -2.53
C THR A 44 -3.73 19.35 -1.24
N GLY A 45 -3.61 20.61 -0.81
CA GLY A 45 -4.20 21.10 0.43
C GLY A 45 -3.39 20.78 1.70
N LYS A 46 -2.23 20.13 1.56
CA LYS A 46 -1.25 19.99 2.64
C LYS A 46 -0.20 21.11 2.56
N LEU A 47 0.42 21.42 3.68
CA LEU A 47 1.57 22.33 3.74
C LEU A 47 2.80 21.61 3.21
N ILE A 48 3.39 22.12 2.14
CA ILE A 48 4.56 21.51 1.51
C ILE A 48 5.79 22.35 1.84
N LYS A 49 6.82 21.71 2.38
CA LYS A 49 8.12 22.32 2.70
C LYS A 49 9.22 21.63 1.90
N ALA A 50 10.19 22.38 1.40
CA ALA A 50 11.37 21.83 0.74
C ALA A 50 12.60 22.04 1.62
N LYS A 51 13.47 21.03 1.64
CA LYS A 51 14.76 21.01 2.31
C LYS A 51 15.81 20.58 1.30
N LYS A 52 16.98 21.20 1.34
CA LYS A 52 18.13 20.79 0.53
C LYS A 52 18.63 19.43 0.99
N VAL A 53 18.85 18.49 0.07
CA VAL A 53 19.33 17.15 0.40
C VAL A 53 20.77 17.23 0.89
N ALA A 54 21.05 16.75 2.11
CA ALA A 54 22.42 16.51 2.53
C ALA A 54 22.94 15.27 1.79
N MET A 55 24.16 15.29 1.22
CA MET A 55 24.69 14.16 0.44
C MET A 55 24.69 12.81 1.20
N SER A 56 24.65 12.83 2.52
CA SER A 56 24.51 11.63 3.37
C SER A 56 23.13 10.97 3.32
N GLU A 57 22.07 11.73 3.00
CA GLU A 57 20.67 11.25 2.97
C GLU A 57 20.33 10.56 1.64
N VAL A 58 21.08 10.84 0.56
CA VAL A 58 20.88 10.24 -0.78
C VAL A 58 21.03 8.71 -0.75
N TYR A 59 21.91 8.18 0.10
CA TYR A 59 22.16 6.74 0.20
C TYR A 59 21.12 5.98 1.04
N HIS A 60 20.38 6.65 1.92
CA HIS A 60 19.39 5.99 2.79
C HIS A 60 18.02 5.79 2.11
N ASN A 61 17.64 6.68 1.19
CA ASN A 61 16.33 6.61 0.50
C ASN A 61 16.26 5.60 -0.65
N GLY A 62 17.34 4.87 -0.94
CA GLY A 62 17.29 3.65 -1.77
C GLY A 62 16.50 2.50 -1.14
N SER A 63 16.26 2.56 0.18
CA SER A 63 15.31 1.69 0.88
C SER A 63 13.88 2.20 0.69
N THR A 64 13.46 2.29 -0.57
CA THR A 64 12.05 2.50 -0.94
C THR A 64 11.17 1.62 -0.07
N ALA A 65 10.31 2.28 0.70
CA ALA A 65 9.23 1.64 1.41
C ALA A 65 8.47 0.77 0.41
N THR A 66 8.80 -0.52 0.40
CA THR A 66 8.04 -1.52 -0.34
C THR A 66 6.65 -1.40 0.24
N ILE A 67 5.74 -0.77 -0.51
CA ILE A 67 4.31 -0.85 -0.24
C ILE A 67 4.03 -2.35 -0.31
N LYS A 68 4.03 -3.01 0.85
CA LYS A 68 3.48 -4.35 1.02
C LYS A 68 2.01 -4.16 0.64
N ARG A 69 1.70 -4.32 -0.65
CA ARG A 69 0.35 -4.70 -1.07
C ARG A 69 0.03 -5.88 -0.18
N ARG A 70 -0.84 -5.68 0.80
CA ARG A 70 -1.45 -6.77 1.56
C ARG A 70 -2.13 -7.61 0.49
N SER A 71 -1.43 -8.65 0.05
CA SER A 71 -1.95 -9.63 -0.88
C SER A 71 -3.25 -10.12 -0.27
N SER A 72 -4.36 -10.00 -1.00
CA SER A 72 -5.70 -10.45 -0.58
C SER A 72 -5.81 -11.98 -0.49
N THR A 73 -4.69 -12.66 -0.25
CA THR A 73 -4.58 -14.10 -0.03
C THR A 73 -5.54 -14.55 1.08
N GLY A 74 -5.81 -13.71 2.09
CA GLY A 74 -6.78 -14.02 3.14
C GLY A 74 -8.21 -14.21 2.64
N LEU A 75 -8.69 -13.37 1.70
CA LEU A 75 -10.04 -13.51 1.15
C LEU A 75 -10.17 -14.74 0.24
N ILE A 76 -9.13 -15.02 -0.56
CA ILE A 76 -9.10 -16.20 -1.44
C ILE A 76 -9.13 -17.49 -0.61
N MET A 77 -8.40 -17.53 0.50
CA MET A 77 -8.34 -18.70 1.40
C MET A 77 -9.68 -18.95 2.10
N ILE A 78 -10.38 -17.91 2.55
CA ILE A 78 -11.72 -18.01 3.15
C ILE A 78 -12.73 -18.56 2.12
N ILE A 79 -12.74 -18.02 0.90
CA ILE A 79 -13.66 -18.49 -0.17
C ILE A 79 -13.41 -19.97 -0.48
N LEU A 80 -12.15 -20.38 -0.56
CA LEU A 80 -11.78 -21.77 -0.84
C LEU A 80 -12.25 -22.73 0.25
N ILE A 81 -12.14 -22.35 1.54
CA ILE A 81 -12.66 -23.14 2.65
C ILE A 81 -14.18 -23.30 2.57
N VAL A 82 -14.91 -22.22 2.28
CA VAL A 82 -16.38 -22.26 2.18
C VAL A 82 -16.82 -23.20 1.05
N ILE A 83 -16.14 -23.18 -0.09
CA ILE A 83 -16.41 -24.09 -1.22
C ILE A 83 -16.20 -25.56 -0.82
N ILE A 84 -15.12 -25.86 -0.10
CA ILE A 84 -14.83 -27.23 0.37
C ILE A 84 -15.94 -27.72 1.31
N ILE A 85 -16.37 -26.89 2.27
CA ILE A 85 -17.45 -27.25 3.21
C ILE A 85 -18.75 -27.51 2.45
N ALA A 86 -19.10 -26.66 1.48
CA ALA A 86 -20.30 -26.84 0.66
C ALA A 86 -20.26 -28.14 -0.14
N LEU A 87 -19.11 -28.51 -0.72
CA LEU A 87 -18.93 -29.76 -1.44
C LEU A 87 -19.07 -30.99 -0.53
N VAL A 88 -18.53 -30.94 0.69
CA VAL A 88 -18.67 -32.02 1.67
C VAL A 88 -20.13 -32.21 2.07
N LEU A 89 -20.83 -31.12 2.40
CA LEU A 89 -22.26 -31.18 2.76
C LEU A 89 -23.11 -31.69 1.60
N TYR A 90 -22.84 -31.25 0.37
CA TYR A 90 -23.54 -31.71 -0.81
C TYR A 90 -23.26 -33.19 -1.09
N GLY A 91 -22.00 -33.64 -1.04
CA GLY A 91 -21.63 -35.04 -1.22
C GLY A 91 -22.18 -35.96 -0.13
N PHE A 92 -22.34 -35.46 1.10
CA PHE A 92 -22.98 -36.18 2.19
C PHE A 92 -24.51 -36.25 2.00
N SER A 93 -25.14 -35.13 1.66
CA SER A 93 -26.60 -35.04 1.45
C SER A 93 -27.10 -35.77 0.21
N THR A 94 -26.29 -35.83 -0.85
CA THR A 94 -26.64 -36.54 -2.09
C THR A 94 -26.44 -38.05 -2.00
N GLY A 95 -26.01 -38.58 -0.85
CA GLY A 95 -25.79 -40.01 -0.66
C GLY A 95 -24.59 -40.56 -1.43
N TRP A 96 -23.77 -39.72 -2.07
CA TRP A 96 -22.55 -40.13 -2.78
C TRP A 96 -21.61 -40.94 -1.90
N ILE A 97 -21.50 -40.56 -0.62
CA ILE A 97 -20.68 -41.30 0.35
C ILE A 97 -21.32 -42.64 0.73
N GLN A 98 -22.65 -42.76 0.73
CA GLN A 98 -23.36 -44.00 1.05
C GLN A 98 -23.24 -45.02 -0.09
N GLU A 99 -23.32 -44.57 -1.35
CA GLU A 99 -23.21 -45.44 -2.52
C GLU A 99 -21.78 -45.96 -2.76
N LYS A 100 -20.75 -45.19 -2.38
CA LYS A 100 -19.35 -45.62 -2.48
C LYS A 100 -18.83 -46.44 -1.29
N PHE A 101 -19.41 -46.29 -0.10
CA PHE A 101 -18.98 -47.04 1.08
C PHE A 101 -19.82 -48.27 1.40
N ASN A 102 -20.90 -48.56 0.65
CA ASN A 102 -21.78 -49.73 0.85
C ASN A 102 -22.14 -49.98 2.34
N LEU A 103 -22.35 -48.90 3.08
CA LEU A 103 -22.78 -48.98 4.47
C LEU A 103 -24.29 -49.18 4.48
N LYS A 104 -24.69 -50.44 4.66
CA LYS A 104 -26.05 -50.83 5.00
C LYS A 104 -26.32 -50.32 6.43
N ILE A 105 -27.18 -49.31 6.57
CA ILE A 105 -27.75 -48.97 7.89
C ILE A 105 -28.72 -50.08 8.31
#